data_AF-A0A8I1W9V7-F1
#
_entry.id   AF-A0A8I1W9V7-F1
#
_cell.length_a   1.000
_cell.length_b   1.000
_cell.length_c   1.000
_cell.angle_alpha   90.00
_cell.angle_beta   90.00
_cell.angle_gamma   90.00
#
_symmetry.space_group_name_H-M   'P 1'
#
loop_
_entity.id
_entity.type
_entity.pdbx_description
1 polymer ?
#
loop_
_entity_poly.entity_id
_entity_poly.type
_entity_poly.pdbx_seq_one_letter_code
_entity_poly.pdbx_strand_id
1 'polypeptide(L)'
;DQYSCLWVEHRDKGRLELNFVVPNVELQTVKRLQPYFDKADKPRINAWKTGMNASLKLHDPDDPINKRELTTPRNLPKYKQEAARAITDGLLSLAGHGELQSRQDVVNALAGAGFTVARQTPKSISIADPDGGRNIRLKGQIHEQDFKFGAGLREEIET
;
A
#
# COMPACT_ATOMS: atom_id res chain seq x y z
N ASP A 1 -37.93 8.96 0.17
CA ASP A 1 -38.44 8.48 1.47
C ASP A 1 -38.09 7.01 1.71
N GLN A 2 -38.09 6.16 0.68
CA GLN A 2 -37.68 4.74 0.77
C GLN A 2 -36.21 4.50 1.13
N TYR A 3 -35.31 5.34 0.59
CA TYR A 3 -33.87 5.28 0.83
C TYR A 3 -33.36 6.62 1.36
N SER A 4 -32.27 6.59 2.13
CA SER A 4 -31.60 7.78 2.63
C SER A 4 -30.08 7.64 2.54
N CYS A 5 -29.40 8.76 2.29
CA CYS A 5 -27.95 8.86 2.29
C CYS A 5 -27.58 10.24 2.84
N LEU A 6 -26.77 10.26 3.91
CA LEU A 6 -26.19 11.48 4.45
C LEU A 6 -24.80 11.69 3.86
N TRP A 7 -24.54 12.87 3.31
CA TRP A 7 -23.19 13.31 2.93
C TRP A 7 -22.62 14.25 3.98
N VAL A 8 -21.35 14.07 4.31
CA VAL A 8 -20.59 14.90 5.25
C VAL A 8 -19.37 15.43 4.53
N GLU A 9 -19.27 16.75 4.48
CA GLU A 9 -18.14 17.45 3.87
C GLU A 9 -17.10 17.84 4.93
N HIS A 10 -15.85 17.46 4.69
CA HIS A 10 -14.69 17.77 5.52
C HIS A 10 -13.71 18.66 4.73
N ARG A 11 -13.32 19.80 5.33
CA ARG A 11 -12.35 20.76 4.77
C ARG A 11 -11.16 21.02 5.68
N ASP A 12 -11.09 20.35 6.82
CA ASP A 12 -10.11 20.56 7.89
C ASP A 12 -8.67 20.12 7.54
N LYS A 13 -8.48 19.38 6.43
CA LYS A 13 -7.19 18.75 6.07
C LYS A 13 -6.51 19.33 4.84
N GLY A 14 -6.90 20.56 4.44
CA GLY A 14 -6.36 21.21 3.24
C GLY A 14 -6.75 20.53 1.92
N ARG A 15 -7.69 19.58 1.97
CA ARG A 15 -8.31 18.92 0.81
C ARG A 15 -9.79 18.67 1.10
N LEU A 16 -10.60 18.59 0.04
CA LEU A 16 -12.00 18.20 0.14
C LEU A 16 -12.08 16.69 0.42
N GLU A 17 -12.67 16.32 1.55
CA GLU A 17 -13.04 14.94 1.85
C GLU A 17 -14.56 14.84 1.95
N LEU A 18 -15.18 13.97 1.16
CA LEU A 18 -16.61 13.68 1.22
C LEU A 18 -16.81 12.28 1.79
N ASN A 19 -17.45 12.21 2.95
CA ASN A 19 -17.91 10.97 3.54
C ASN A 19 -19.41 10.82 3.31
N PHE A 20 -19.89 9.58 3.26
CA PHE A 20 -21.33 9.33 3.19
C PHE A 20 -21.73 8.17 4.08
N VAL A 21 -22.98 8.19 4.54
CA VAL A 21 -23.59 7.15 5.37
C VAL A 21 -24.93 6.75 4.77
N VAL A 22 -25.06 5.46 4.47
CA VAL A 22 -26.32 4.84 4.03
C VAL A 22 -26.80 3.89 5.12
N PRO A 23 -28.04 4.00 5.61
CA PRO A 23 -28.61 3.01 6.54
C PRO A 23 -28.70 1.63 5.89
N ASN A 24 -28.36 0.58 6.64
CA ASN A 24 -28.50 -0.82 6.20
C ASN A 24 -29.95 -1.35 6.33
N VAL A 25 -30.93 -0.45 6.22
CA VAL A 25 -32.36 -0.73 6.34
C VAL A 25 -33.09 0.10 5.29
N GLU A 26 -34.06 -0.53 4.63
CA GLU A 26 -34.97 0.15 3.73
C GLU A 26 -36.09 0.78 4.56
N LEU A 27 -36.33 2.08 4.41
CA LEU A 27 -36.99 2.89 5.42
C LEU A 27 -38.51 2.67 5.49
N GLN A 28 -39.15 2.21 4.43
CA GLN A 28 -40.58 1.93 4.41
C GLN A 28 -40.90 0.53 4.94
N THR A 29 -40.17 -0.51 4.52
CA THR A 29 -40.45 -1.89 4.97
C THR A 29 -39.68 -2.31 6.22
N VAL A 30 -38.68 -1.52 6.64
CA VAL A 30 -37.77 -1.83 7.77
C VAL A 30 -36.96 -3.12 7.51
N LYS A 31 -36.96 -3.63 6.28
CA LYS A 31 -36.17 -4.81 5.90
C LYS A 31 -34.71 -4.43 5.71
N ARG A 32 -33.83 -5.42 5.90
CA ARG A 32 -32.40 -5.27 5.66
C ARG A 32 -32.15 -4.79 4.23
N LEU A 33 -31.46 -3.67 4.11
CA LEU A 33 -30.88 -3.18 2.87
C LEU A 33 -29.38 -3.48 2.91
N GLN A 34 -28.82 -3.95 1.79
CA GLN A 34 -27.39 -4.15 1.64
C GLN A 34 -26.87 -3.17 0.58
N PRO A 35 -26.43 -1.96 0.97
CA PRO A 35 -25.97 -0.94 0.02
C PRO A 35 -24.70 -1.34 -0.74
N TYR A 36 -23.90 -2.24 -0.16
CA TYR A 36 -22.64 -2.70 -0.72
C TYR A 36 -22.48 -4.22 -0.60
N PHE A 37 -22.13 -4.86 -1.71
CA PHE A 37 -21.74 -6.25 -1.80
C PHE A 37 -20.41 -6.37 -2.55
N ASP A 38 -19.33 -6.57 -1.80
CA ASP A 38 -17.93 -6.50 -2.28
C ASP A 38 -17.69 -7.28 -3.59
N LYS A 39 -18.20 -8.51 -3.66
CA LYS A 39 -17.99 -9.39 -4.83
C LYS A 39 -18.54 -8.80 -6.14
N ALA A 40 -19.64 -8.06 -6.08
CA ALA A 40 -20.27 -7.46 -7.26
C ALA A 40 -19.84 -6.00 -7.47
N ASP A 41 -19.73 -5.24 -6.38
CA ASP A 41 -19.59 -3.79 -6.47
C ASP A 41 -18.13 -3.35 -6.56
N LYS A 42 -17.19 -4.03 -5.89
CA LYS A 42 -15.77 -3.68 -5.93
C LYS A 42 -15.19 -3.62 -7.35
N PRO A 43 -15.42 -4.62 -8.23
CA PRO A 43 -14.92 -4.55 -9.59
C PRO A 43 -15.52 -3.38 -10.38
N ARG A 44 -16.80 -3.06 -10.15
CA ARG A 44 -17.51 -1.96 -10.83
C ARG A 44 -17.00 -0.60 -10.39
N ILE A 45 -16.84 -0.40 -9.08
CA ILE A 45 -16.28 0.82 -8.50
C ILE A 45 -14.85 1.03 -9.00
N ASN A 46 -14.03 -0.02 -9.00
CA ASN A 46 -12.66 0.06 -9.52
C ASN A 46 -12.63 0.42 -11.01
N ALA A 47 -13.46 -0.22 -11.84
CA ALA A 47 -13.54 0.10 -13.26
C ALA A 47 -14.00 1.54 -13.50
N TRP A 48 -15.01 2.00 -12.76
CA TRP A 48 -15.48 3.39 -12.83
C TRP A 48 -14.39 4.38 -12.39
N LYS A 49 -13.69 4.10 -11.28
CA LYS A 49 -12.55 4.91 -10.81
C LYS A 49 -11.48 5.03 -11.88
N THR A 50 -11.05 3.91 -12.47
CA THR A 50 -10.04 3.91 -13.55
C THR A 50 -10.52 4.72 -14.76
N GLY A 51 -11.76 4.53 -15.20
CA GLY A 51 -12.33 5.26 -16.34
C GLY A 51 -12.45 6.76 -16.09
N MET A 52 -12.87 7.17 -14.89
CA MET A 52 -12.95 8.58 -14.50
C MET A 52 -11.57 9.21 -14.37
N ASN A 53 -10.63 8.54 -13.71
CA ASN A 53 -9.26 9.03 -13.61
C ASN A 53 -8.64 9.26 -14.99
N ALA A 54 -8.81 8.31 -15.92
CA ALA A 54 -8.31 8.45 -17.28
C ALA A 54 -9.01 9.58 -18.05
N SER A 55 -10.34 9.67 -17.97
CA SER A 55 -11.12 10.67 -18.73
C SER A 55 -10.88 12.09 -18.25
N LEU A 56 -10.76 12.26 -16.93
CA LEU A 56 -10.60 13.56 -16.28
C LEU A 56 -9.13 13.91 -15.98
N LYS A 57 -8.18 13.04 -16.36
CA LYS A 57 -6.75 13.16 -16.07
C LYS A 57 -6.48 13.38 -14.57
N LEU A 58 -7.21 12.67 -13.72
CA LEU A 58 -7.03 12.75 -12.27
C LEU A 58 -5.86 11.86 -11.85
N HIS A 59 -5.24 12.23 -10.73
CA HIS A 59 -4.20 11.45 -10.09
C HIS A 59 -4.70 10.03 -9.76
N ASP A 60 -4.05 8.99 -10.29
CA ASP A 60 -4.36 7.60 -9.97
C ASP A 60 -3.54 7.13 -8.76
N PRO A 61 -4.15 6.96 -7.57
CA PRO A 61 -3.41 6.50 -6.40
C PRO A 61 -2.94 5.04 -6.51
N ASP A 62 -3.43 4.26 -7.48
CA ASP A 62 -2.99 2.87 -7.70
C ASP A 62 -1.91 2.76 -8.80
N ASP A 63 -1.46 3.89 -9.37
CA ASP A 63 -0.37 3.91 -10.34
C ASP A 63 0.91 3.29 -9.72
N PRO A 64 1.63 2.39 -10.43
CA PRO A 64 2.89 1.85 -9.97
C PRO A 64 3.93 2.88 -9.50
N ILE A 65 3.92 4.10 -10.06
CA ILE A 65 4.82 5.18 -9.63
C ILE A 65 4.47 5.71 -8.23
N ASN A 66 3.19 5.68 -7.84
CA ASN A 66 2.73 6.18 -6.54
C ASN A 66 2.90 5.15 -5.42
N LYS A 67 3.53 4.02 -5.73
CA LYS A 67 3.63 2.89 -4.81
C LYS A 67 4.76 3.13 -3.83
N ARG A 68 4.38 3.30 -2.57
CA ARG A 68 5.33 3.51 -1.46
C ARG A 68 6.44 2.45 -1.42
N GLU A 69 7.65 2.92 -1.19
CA GLU A 69 8.85 2.10 -0.95
C GLU A 69 8.65 1.15 0.23
N LEU A 70 7.99 1.62 1.29
CA LEU A 70 7.63 0.85 2.48
C LEU A 70 6.19 1.13 2.95
N THR A 71 5.49 0.07 3.30
CA THR A 71 4.16 0.07 3.91
C THR A 71 4.21 -0.67 5.25
N THR A 72 4.14 0.08 6.34
CA THR A 72 4.10 -0.46 7.71
C THR A 72 2.67 -0.52 8.26
N PRO A 73 2.26 -1.61 8.93
CA PRO A 73 0.99 -1.63 9.67
C PRO A 73 0.96 -0.56 10.76
N ARG A 74 -0.18 0.12 10.95
CA ARG A 74 -0.35 1.18 11.97
C ARG A 74 -0.09 0.69 13.40
N ASN A 75 -0.34 -0.58 13.67
CA ASN A 75 -0.21 -1.22 14.98
C ASN A 75 1.15 -1.92 15.18
N LEU A 76 2.11 -1.76 14.27
CA LEU A 76 3.44 -2.31 14.45
C LEU A 76 4.18 -1.50 15.55
N PRO A 77 4.88 -2.12 16.51
CA PRO A 77 5.68 -1.38 17.49
C PRO A 77 6.67 -0.41 16.83
N LYS A 78 6.88 0.78 17.43
CA LYS A 78 7.70 1.86 16.84
C LYS A 78 9.10 1.39 16.42
N TYR A 79 9.80 0.68 17.30
CA TYR A 79 11.15 0.16 17.01
C TYR A 79 11.19 -0.75 15.76
N LYS A 80 10.14 -1.56 15.53
CA LYS A 80 10.04 -2.38 14.31
C LYS A 80 9.71 -1.56 13.07
N GLN A 81 8.95 -0.47 13.22
CA GLN A 81 8.71 0.46 12.11
C GLN A 81 10.01 1.16 11.72
N GLU A 82 10.79 1.61 12.71
CA GLU A 82 12.11 2.24 12.52
C GLU A 82 13.11 1.28 11.89
N ALA A 83 13.18 0.03 12.38
CA ALA A 83 14.01 -1.01 11.78
C ALA A 83 13.61 -1.29 10.31
N ALA A 84 12.32 -1.43 10.02
CA ALA A 84 11.85 -1.66 8.66
C ALA A 84 12.16 -0.48 7.72
N ARG A 85 12.11 0.76 8.23
CA ARG A 85 12.52 1.96 7.49
C ARG A 85 14.01 1.95 7.22
N ALA A 86 14.85 1.84 8.25
CA ALA A 86 16.30 1.81 8.10
C ALA A 86 16.79 0.72 7.12
N ILE A 87 16.17 -0.46 7.17
CA ILE A 87 16.45 -1.54 6.20
C ILE A 87 16.06 -1.12 4.78
N THR A 88 14.89 -0.51 4.62
CA THR A 88 14.42 -0.08 3.29
C THR A 88 15.31 1.04 2.75
N ASP A 89 15.69 2.02 3.56
CA ASP A 89 16.57 3.13 3.19
C ASP A 89 17.94 2.61 2.73
N GLY A 90 18.51 1.64 3.46
CA GLY A 90 19.76 0.98 3.07
C GLY A 90 19.65 0.24 1.73
N LEU A 91 18.55 -0.48 1.51
CA LEU A 91 18.31 -1.17 0.24
C LEU A 91 18.11 -0.17 -0.92
N LEU A 92 17.43 0.95 -0.69
CA LEU A 92 17.26 2.00 -1.69
C LEU A 92 18.60 2.64 -2.06
N SER A 93 19.48 2.89 -1.08
CA SER A 93 20.83 3.38 -1.35
C SER A 93 21.64 2.41 -2.21
N LEU A 94 21.63 1.11 -1.90
CA LEU A 94 22.29 0.09 -2.73
C LEU A 94 21.68 0.00 -4.13
N ALA A 95 20.35 0.13 -4.26
CA ALA A 95 19.69 0.20 -5.55
C ALA A 95 20.14 1.44 -6.34
N GLY A 96 20.23 2.61 -5.70
CA GLY A 96 20.70 3.86 -6.30
C GLY A 96 22.13 3.77 -6.85
N HIS A 97 23.00 2.99 -6.19
CA HIS A 97 24.35 2.68 -6.66
C HIS A 97 24.41 1.60 -7.75
N GLY A 98 23.26 1.04 -8.15
CA GLY A 98 23.16 -0.01 -9.16
C GLY A 98 23.52 -1.41 -8.67
N GLU A 99 23.69 -1.59 -7.35
CA GLU A 99 24.06 -2.85 -6.71
C GLU A 99 22.86 -3.78 -6.51
N LEU A 100 21.63 -3.24 -6.48
CA LEU A 100 20.39 -4.02 -6.45
C LEU A 100 19.58 -3.80 -7.72
N GLN A 101 19.51 -4.82 -8.58
CA GLN A 101 18.76 -4.76 -9.84
C GLN A 101 17.50 -5.62 -9.82
N SER A 102 17.46 -6.59 -8.92
CA SER A 102 16.41 -7.59 -8.82
C SER A 102 16.03 -7.85 -7.37
N ARG A 103 14.88 -8.49 -7.19
CA ARG A 103 14.46 -8.96 -5.87
C ARG A 103 15.43 -9.98 -5.26
N GLN A 104 16.09 -10.78 -6.09
CA GLN A 104 17.06 -11.73 -5.58
C GLN A 104 18.25 -11.00 -4.95
N ASP A 105 18.67 -9.88 -5.52
CA ASP A 105 19.72 -9.04 -4.94
C ASP A 105 19.30 -8.48 -3.59
N VAL A 106 18.04 -8.04 -3.45
CA VAL A 106 17.47 -7.60 -2.16
C VAL A 106 17.56 -8.70 -1.11
N VAL A 107 17.17 -9.94 -1.46
CA VAL A 107 17.25 -11.09 -0.54
C VAL A 107 18.71 -11.38 -0.16
N ASN A 108 19.62 -11.31 -1.13
CA ASN A 108 21.05 -11.55 -0.91
C ASN A 108 21.67 -10.46 -0.03
N ALA A 109 21.32 -9.19 -0.24
CA ALA A 109 21.78 -8.06 0.55
C ALA A 109 21.29 -8.15 2.01
N LEU A 110 20.01 -8.53 2.21
CA LEU A 110 19.48 -8.80 3.55
C LEU A 110 20.27 -9.90 4.25
N ALA A 111 20.52 -11.02 3.57
CA ALA A 111 21.30 -12.13 4.12
C ALA A 111 22.77 -11.74 4.40
N GLY A 112 23.40 -11.00 3.48
CA GLY A 112 24.77 -10.50 3.62
C GLY A 112 24.94 -9.51 4.77
N ALA A 113 23.90 -8.74 5.09
CA ALA A 113 23.82 -7.87 6.26
C ALA A 113 23.51 -8.62 7.57
N GLY A 114 23.36 -9.95 7.54
CA GLY A 114 23.11 -10.78 8.71
C GLY A 114 21.63 -10.98 9.07
N PHE A 115 20.69 -10.53 8.23
CA PHE A 115 19.27 -10.78 8.45
C PHE A 115 18.85 -12.16 7.94
N THR A 116 18.11 -12.89 8.76
CA THR A 116 17.52 -14.17 8.35
C THR A 116 16.19 -13.94 7.62
N VAL A 117 16.13 -14.24 6.32
CA VAL A 117 14.89 -14.20 5.55
C VAL A 117 14.03 -15.41 5.92
N ALA A 118 12.97 -15.18 6.69
CA ALA A 118 12.08 -16.22 7.19
C ALA A 118 10.99 -16.63 6.20
N ARG A 119 10.53 -15.70 5.35
CA ARG A 119 9.51 -15.99 4.32
C ARG A 119 9.57 -14.99 3.18
N GLN A 120 9.31 -15.48 1.96
CA GLN A 120 9.03 -14.64 0.81
C GLN A 120 7.62 -14.89 0.29
N THR A 121 6.93 -13.83 -0.11
CA THR A 121 5.63 -13.87 -0.81
C THR A 121 5.69 -12.93 -2.01
N PRO A 122 4.81 -13.02 -3.01
CA PRO A 122 4.87 -12.12 -4.15
C PRO A 122 4.89 -10.62 -3.80
N LYS A 123 4.29 -10.23 -2.67
CA LYS A 123 4.12 -8.83 -2.26
C LYS A 123 4.96 -8.38 -1.06
N SER A 124 5.81 -9.24 -0.51
CA SER A 124 6.60 -8.89 0.68
C SER A 124 7.67 -9.93 1.01
N ILE A 125 8.69 -9.48 1.73
CA ILE A 125 9.73 -10.30 2.37
C ILE A 125 9.53 -10.20 3.90
N SER A 126 9.65 -11.30 4.62
CA SER A 126 9.65 -11.32 6.09
C SER A 126 11.01 -11.74 6.59
N ILE A 127 11.60 -10.93 7.46
CA ILE A 127 12.84 -11.25 8.16
C ILE A 127 12.54 -11.66 9.59
N ALA A 128 13.36 -12.55 10.15
CA ALA A 128 13.33 -12.84 11.58
C ALA A 128 13.61 -11.56 12.37
N ASP A 129 12.96 -11.40 13.51
CA ASP A 129 13.26 -10.30 14.42
C ASP A 129 14.59 -10.60 15.14
N PRO A 130 15.62 -9.72 15.05
CA PRO A 130 16.89 -9.91 15.75
C PRO A 130 16.73 -10.06 17.26
N ASP A 131 15.73 -9.39 17.85
CA ASP A 131 15.42 -9.45 19.28
C ASP A 131 14.50 -10.65 19.63
N GLY A 132 14.16 -11.47 18.63
CA GLY A 132 13.22 -12.58 18.75
C GLY A 132 11.75 -12.15 18.68
N GLY A 133 10.88 -13.15 18.57
CA GLY A 133 9.43 -12.95 18.45
C GLY A 133 8.92 -12.87 17.01
N ARG A 134 7.90 -12.05 16.76
CA ARG A 134 7.23 -12.00 15.45
C ARG A 134 8.11 -11.34 14.39
N ASN A 135 8.30 -12.05 13.28
CA ASN A 135 9.00 -11.58 12.07
C ASN A 135 8.59 -10.15 11.66
N ILE A 136 9.57 -9.39 11.20
CA ILE A 136 9.36 -8.06 10.61
C ILE A 136 9.00 -8.26 9.15
N ARG A 137 7.82 -7.77 8.76
CA ARG A 137 7.34 -7.85 7.38
C ARG A 137 7.72 -6.58 6.62
N LEU A 138 8.59 -6.73 5.62
CA LEU A 138 9.00 -5.70 4.69
C LEU A 138 8.09 -5.77 3.45
N LYS A 139 7.27 -4.74 3.27
CA LYS A 139 6.30 -4.64 2.17
C LYS A 139 6.41 -3.26 1.54
N GLY A 140 6.45 -3.20 0.23
CA GLY A 140 6.55 -1.98 -0.55
C GLY A 140 7.34 -2.26 -1.82
N GLN A 141 7.52 -1.25 -2.66
CA GLN A 141 7.95 -1.42 -4.05
C GLN A 141 9.20 -2.31 -4.22
N ILE A 142 10.26 -2.08 -3.44
CA ILE A 142 11.53 -2.83 -3.51
C ILE A 142 11.43 -4.29 -3.04
N HIS A 143 10.39 -4.66 -2.30
CA HIS A 143 10.22 -5.99 -1.68
C HIS A 143 9.35 -6.94 -2.52
N GLU A 144 8.74 -6.46 -3.59
CA GLU A 144 7.81 -7.22 -4.44
C GLU A 144 8.51 -8.09 -5.49
N GLN A 145 7.83 -9.16 -5.91
CA GLN A 145 8.34 -10.12 -6.91
C GLN A 145 8.77 -9.48 -8.21
N ASP A 146 8.02 -8.48 -8.65
CA ASP A 146 8.24 -7.79 -9.92
C ASP A 146 9.20 -6.60 -9.78
N PHE A 147 9.87 -6.45 -8.63
CA PHE A 147 10.91 -5.43 -8.46
C PHE A 147 12.00 -5.62 -9.51
N LYS A 148 12.14 -4.59 -10.33
CA LYS A 148 13.23 -4.38 -11.26
C LYS A 148 13.70 -2.96 -11.10
N PHE A 149 15.01 -2.77 -10.99
CA PHE A 149 15.56 -1.43 -11.03
C PHE A 149 15.28 -0.79 -12.40
N GLY A 150 14.54 0.32 -12.41
CA GLY A 150 14.03 0.97 -13.62
C GLY A 150 13.89 2.48 -13.43
N ALA A 151 13.63 3.21 -14.52
CA ALA A 151 13.69 4.67 -14.59
C ALA A 151 12.92 5.41 -13.47
N GLY A 152 11.77 4.87 -13.03
CA GLY A 152 10.98 5.48 -11.94
C GLY A 152 11.66 5.51 -10.57
N LEU A 153 12.59 4.59 -10.28
CA LEU A 153 13.34 4.60 -9.02
C LEU A 153 14.52 5.60 -9.04
N ARG A 154 14.99 5.99 -10.23
CA ARG A 154 16.07 6.99 -10.37
C ARG A 154 15.57 8.41 -10.07
N GLU A 155 14.37 8.75 -10.55
CA GLU A 155 13.79 10.09 -10.35
C GLU A 155 13.47 10.39 -8.87
N GLU A 156 13.16 9.36 -8.06
CA GLU A 156 12.89 9.54 -6.61
C GLU A 156 14.15 9.60 -5.74
N ILE A 157 15.27 9.01 -6.17
CA ILE A 157 16.55 9.04 -5.40
C ILE A 157 17.33 10.34 -5.66
N GLU A 158 17.16 10.95 -6.85
CA GLU A 158 17.88 12.17 -7.26
C GLU A 158 17.17 13.49 -6.90
N THR A 159 15.96 13.44 -6.31
CA THR A 159 15.17 14.63 -5.90
C THR A 159 15.16 14.83 -4.38
#